data_AF-A0A7J9LLL0-F1
#
_entry.id   AF-A0A7J9LLL0-F1
#
_cell.length_a   1.000
_cell.length_b   1.000
_cell.length_c   1.000
_cell.angle_alpha   90.00
_cell.angle_beta   90.00
_cell.angle_gamma   90.00
#
_symmetry.space_group_name_H-M   'P 1'
#
loop_
_entity.id
_entity.type
_entity.pdbx_description
1 polymer ?
#
loop_
_entity_poly.entity_id
_entity_poly.type
_entity_poly.pdbx_seq_one_letter_code
_entity_poly.pdbx_strand_id
1 'polypeptide(L)'
;MAPPKAGKTFPSITECDGLKYESIAADLDGTLLISRSSFPYFMLIAVEAGSLLRGLILLLSLPLVIISYLFISEAIGIQILIFISFAGLKIRDIELVSRAVLPRFYAANVRKESFEVFDRSKRKVVVTANPTFMVEPFVKDFLGGDKVLGTEIEVNPKTKKATGFVKKPGVLVGKFKRLAILKEFGDESPDLGIGDRESDHDFMSICK
;
A
#
# COMPACT_ATOMS: atom_id res chain seq x y z
N MET A 1 23.07 -13.69 -29.92
CA MET A 1 21.91 -13.73 -29.01
C MET A 1 22.44 -13.51 -27.60
N ALA A 2 22.01 -12.44 -26.93
CA ALA A 2 22.32 -12.28 -25.50
C ALA A 2 21.68 -13.45 -24.73
N PRO A 3 22.33 -14.00 -23.70
CA PRO A 3 21.74 -15.06 -22.91
C PRO A 3 20.44 -14.53 -22.27
N PRO A 4 19.39 -15.38 -22.14
CA PRO A 4 18.20 -15.00 -21.40
C PRO A 4 18.63 -14.61 -19.98
N LYS A 5 18.24 -13.41 -19.52
CA LYS A 5 18.43 -13.00 -18.13
C LYS A 5 17.81 -14.09 -17.26
N ALA A 6 18.62 -14.78 -16.45
CA ALA A 6 18.11 -15.71 -15.46
C ALA A 6 17.04 -14.98 -14.64
N GLY A 7 15.80 -15.51 -14.66
CA GLY A 7 14.70 -14.91 -13.89
C GLY A 7 15.10 -14.86 -12.42
N LYS A 8 15.03 -13.68 -11.81
CA LYS A 8 15.26 -13.55 -10.36
C LYS A 8 14.19 -14.41 -9.66
N THR A 9 14.61 -15.40 -8.90
CA THR A 9 13.71 -16.23 -8.09
C THR A 9 13.44 -15.52 -6.77
N PHE A 10 12.18 -15.48 -6.34
CA PHE A 10 11.76 -14.88 -5.08
C PHE A 10 11.38 -16.01 -4.10
N PRO A 11 12.27 -16.36 -3.15
CA PRO A 11 12.02 -17.43 -2.20
C PRO A 11 10.91 -17.05 -1.21
N SER A 12 10.38 -18.04 -0.48
CA SER A 12 9.40 -17.79 0.57
C SER A 12 10.03 -17.00 1.72
N ILE A 13 9.24 -16.16 2.39
CA ILE A 13 9.67 -15.44 3.60
C ILE A 13 10.16 -16.39 4.71
N THR A 14 9.69 -17.62 4.71
CA THR A 14 10.12 -18.68 5.66
C THR A 14 11.56 -19.13 5.45
N GLU A 15 12.15 -18.85 4.29
CA GLU A 15 13.55 -19.13 3.96
C GLU A 15 14.47 -17.97 4.37
N CYS A 16 13.94 -16.87 4.89
CA CYS A 16 14.78 -15.80 5.42
C CYS A 16 15.40 -16.24 6.75
N ASP A 17 16.74 -16.27 6.80
CA ASP A 17 17.58 -16.80 7.88
C ASP A 17 17.46 -16.07 9.25
N GLY A 18 16.47 -15.20 9.42
CA GLY A 18 16.25 -14.44 10.65
C GLY A 18 17.34 -13.40 10.94
N LEU A 19 18.21 -13.10 9.97
CA LEU A 19 19.26 -12.10 10.05
C LEU A 19 18.68 -10.69 10.21
N LYS A 20 19.45 -9.79 10.85
CA LYS A 20 19.13 -8.36 10.87
C LYS A 20 19.57 -7.74 9.55
N TYR A 21 18.63 -7.12 8.85
CA TYR A 21 18.89 -6.33 7.64
C TYR A 21 19.09 -4.86 8.00
N GLU A 22 20.00 -4.15 7.32
CA GLU A 22 20.15 -2.70 7.54
C GLU A 22 18.94 -1.96 6.99
N SER A 23 18.34 -2.47 5.90
CA SER A 23 17.14 -1.91 5.32
C SER A 23 16.20 -2.93 4.68
N ILE A 24 14.89 -2.68 4.82
CA ILE A 24 13.82 -3.49 4.21
C ILE A 24 12.82 -2.58 3.47
N ALA A 25 12.39 -3.03 2.30
CA ALA A 25 11.27 -2.50 1.55
C ALA A 25 10.14 -3.55 1.50
N ALA A 26 8.96 -3.22 2.04
CA ALA A 26 7.86 -4.16 2.17
C ALA A 26 6.58 -3.63 1.52
N ASP A 27 5.90 -4.48 0.74
CA ASP A 27 4.50 -4.24 0.44
C ASP A 27 3.62 -4.42 1.69
N LEU A 28 2.43 -3.83 1.67
CA LEU A 28 1.51 -3.89 2.80
C LEU A 28 0.49 -5.03 2.68
N ASP A 29 -0.42 -4.95 1.70
CA ASP A 29 -1.50 -5.92 1.53
C ASP A 29 -0.92 -7.25 1.05
N GLY A 30 -1.39 -8.38 1.59
CA GLY A 30 -0.88 -9.71 1.25
C GLY A 30 0.52 -10.05 1.78
N THR A 31 1.32 -9.03 2.10
CA THR A 31 2.71 -9.13 2.53
C THR A 31 2.86 -8.96 4.04
N LEU A 32 2.78 -7.72 4.55
CA LEU A 32 2.77 -7.44 6.00
C LEU A 32 1.39 -7.73 6.61
N LEU A 33 0.34 -7.66 5.80
CA LEU A 33 -1.01 -8.08 6.14
C LEU A 33 -1.34 -9.42 5.48
N ILE A 34 -2.21 -10.19 6.11
CA ILE A 34 -2.69 -11.48 5.60
C ILE A 34 -3.60 -11.27 4.38
N SER A 35 -4.50 -10.29 4.46
CA SER A 35 -5.44 -9.97 3.37
C SER A 35 -4.72 -9.28 2.22
N ARG A 36 -4.96 -9.77 1.00
CA ARG A 36 -4.52 -9.14 -0.26
C ARG A 36 -5.43 -8.03 -0.76
N SER A 37 -6.60 -7.87 -0.13
CA SER A 37 -7.63 -6.92 -0.54
C SER A 37 -7.68 -5.75 0.43
N SER A 38 -7.51 -4.55 -0.11
CA SER A 38 -7.61 -3.31 0.64
C SER A 38 -9.06 -2.81 0.78
N PHE A 39 -10.03 -3.43 0.08
CA PHE A 39 -11.44 -3.02 0.06
C PHE A 39 -12.06 -2.79 1.44
N PRO A 40 -11.85 -3.66 2.45
CA PRO A 40 -12.42 -3.43 3.79
C PRO A 40 -11.97 -2.11 4.42
N TYR A 41 -10.72 -1.68 4.18
CA TYR A 41 -10.19 -0.43 4.73
C TYR A 41 -10.79 0.79 4.00
N PHE A 42 -10.97 0.70 2.68
CA PHE A 42 -11.71 1.71 1.92
C PHE A 42 -13.17 1.82 2.36
N MET A 43 -13.82 0.69 2.67
CA MET A 43 -15.18 0.66 3.22
C MET A 43 -15.27 1.39 4.56
N LEU A 44 -14.31 1.15 5.47
CA LEU A 44 -14.25 1.85 6.76
C LEU A 44 -14.07 3.35 6.58
N ILE A 45 -13.18 3.79 5.67
CA ILE A 45 -13.05 5.23 5.35
C ILE A 45 -14.36 5.80 4.80
N ALA A 46 -15.00 5.10 3.86
CA ALA A 46 -16.25 5.53 3.24
C ALA A 46 -17.39 5.72 4.25
N VAL A 47 -17.48 4.83 5.24
CA VAL A 47 -18.54 4.85 6.27
C VAL A 47 -18.21 5.85 7.38
N GLU A 48 -17.02 5.75 7.97
CA GLU A 48 -16.66 6.48 9.21
C GLU A 48 -16.29 7.94 8.94
N ALA A 49 -15.56 8.23 7.85
CA ALA A 49 -15.21 9.60 7.47
C ALA A 49 -16.26 10.22 6.54
N GLY A 50 -17.10 9.39 5.91
CA GLY A 50 -18.13 9.80 4.97
C GLY A 50 -19.54 9.58 5.50
N SER A 51 -20.20 8.54 5.00
CA SER A 51 -21.57 8.19 5.37
C SER A 51 -21.90 6.75 5.03
N LEU A 52 -22.94 6.19 5.68
CA LEU A 52 -23.45 4.86 5.32
C LEU A 52 -23.88 4.76 3.85
N LEU A 53 -24.45 5.84 3.28
CA LEU A 53 -24.82 5.88 1.87
C LEU A 53 -23.58 5.75 0.96
N ARG A 54 -22.47 6.41 1.33
CA ARG A 54 -21.20 6.29 0.59
C ARG A 54 -20.66 4.86 0.69
N GLY A 55 -20.70 4.25 1.87
CA GLY A 55 -20.36 2.84 2.05
C GLY A 55 -21.22 1.91 1.19
N LEU A 56 -22.53 2.15 1.12
CA LEU A 56 -23.45 1.39 0.26
C LEU A 56 -23.11 1.55 -1.23
N ILE A 57 -22.83 2.78 -1.69
CA ILE A 57 -22.40 3.02 -3.07
C ILE A 57 -21.11 2.25 -3.37
N LEU A 58 -20.13 2.28 -2.46
CA LEU A 58 -18.90 1.52 -2.60
C LEU A 58 -19.17 0.01 -2.68
N LEU A 59 -20.03 -0.52 -1.83
CA LEU A 59 -20.41 -1.94 -1.83
C LEU A 59 -21.06 -2.36 -3.14
N LEU A 60 -22.01 -1.56 -3.64
CA LEU A 60 -22.69 -1.80 -4.91
C LEU A 60 -21.74 -1.67 -6.11
N SER A 61 -20.69 -0.85 -6.00
CA SER A 61 -19.65 -0.71 -7.02
C SER A 61 -18.64 -1.85 -7.05
N LEU A 62 -18.66 -2.77 -6.08
CA LEU A 62 -17.66 -3.84 -5.96
C LEU A 62 -17.50 -4.69 -7.23
N PRO A 63 -18.58 -5.13 -7.94
CA PRO A 63 -18.42 -5.85 -9.20
C PRO A 63 -17.68 -5.03 -10.26
N LEU A 64 -17.96 -3.73 -10.34
CA LEU A 64 -17.28 -2.82 -11.26
C LEU A 64 -15.79 -2.66 -10.89
N VAL A 65 -15.48 -2.56 -9.61
CA VAL A 65 -14.09 -2.50 -9.10
C VAL A 65 -13.34 -3.78 -9.47
N ILE A 66 -13.93 -4.95 -9.22
CA ILE A 66 -13.32 -6.26 -9.52
C ILE A 66 -13.07 -6.39 -11.02
N ILE A 67 -14.07 -6.08 -11.85
CA ILE A 67 -13.92 -6.14 -13.32
C ILE A 67 -12.82 -5.20 -13.78
N SER A 68 -12.81 -3.96 -13.29
CA SER A 68 -11.79 -2.97 -13.67
C SER A 68 -10.39 -3.41 -13.23
N TYR A 69 -10.27 -3.97 -12.03
CA TYR A 69 -9.00 -4.46 -11.48
C TYR A 69 -8.45 -5.63 -12.29
N LEU A 70 -9.28 -6.64 -12.60
CA LEU A 70 -8.84 -7.89 -13.23
C LEU A 70 -8.68 -7.79 -14.75
N PHE A 71 -9.56 -7.04 -15.43
CA PHE A 71 -9.62 -7.02 -16.89
C PHE A 71 -9.05 -5.75 -17.53
N ILE A 72 -8.84 -4.67 -16.75
CA ILE A 72 -8.33 -3.40 -17.28
C ILE A 72 -6.97 -3.06 -16.67
N SER A 73 -6.93 -2.72 -15.38
CA SER A 73 -5.69 -2.56 -14.61
C SER A 73 -5.97 -2.43 -13.11
N GLU A 74 -5.03 -2.91 -12.30
CA GLU A 74 -5.00 -2.70 -10.85
C GLU A 74 -5.18 -1.22 -10.47
N ALA A 75 -4.50 -0.32 -11.20
CA ALA A 75 -4.57 1.12 -10.96
C ALA A 75 -5.98 1.69 -11.11
N ILE A 76 -6.75 1.29 -12.13
CA ILE A 76 -8.12 1.78 -12.31
C ILE A 76 -9.04 1.28 -11.20
N GLY A 77 -8.92 0.01 -10.81
CA GLY A 77 -9.67 -0.53 -9.67
C GLY A 77 -9.44 0.28 -8.40
N ILE A 78 -8.18 0.59 -8.08
CA ILE A 78 -7.81 1.40 -6.92
C ILE A 78 -8.28 2.85 -7.07
N GLN A 79 -8.23 3.44 -8.26
CA GLN A 79 -8.77 4.79 -8.51
C GLN A 79 -10.28 4.87 -8.26
N ILE A 80 -11.05 3.84 -8.62
CA ILE A 80 -12.49 3.78 -8.32
C ILE A 80 -12.71 3.74 -6.80
N LEU A 81 -11.96 2.89 -6.08
CA LEU A 81 -12.02 2.82 -4.62
C LEU A 81 -11.70 4.16 -3.97
N ILE A 82 -10.62 4.83 -4.41
CA ILE A 82 -10.21 6.15 -3.93
C ILE A 82 -11.31 7.17 -4.21
N PHE A 83 -11.84 7.20 -5.44
CA PHE A 83 -12.84 8.19 -5.82
C PHE A 83 -14.09 8.10 -4.94
N ILE A 84 -14.68 6.90 -4.84
CA ILE A 84 -15.92 6.71 -4.07
C ILE A 84 -15.67 6.97 -2.58
N SER A 85 -14.54 6.48 -2.03
CA SER A 85 -14.30 6.55 -0.59
C SER A 85 -13.86 7.96 -0.15
N PHE A 86 -13.05 8.67 -0.94
CA PHE A 86 -12.40 9.91 -0.52
C PHE A 86 -13.03 11.19 -1.09
N ALA A 87 -13.70 11.15 -2.25
CA ALA A 87 -14.15 12.39 -2.91
C ALA A 87 -15.01 13.27 -1.98
N GLY A 88 -14.61 14.53 -1.82
CA GLY A 88 -15.31 15.52 -1.01
C GLY A 88 -15.13 15.43 0.50
N LEU A 89 -14.40 14.43 1.02
CA LEU A 89 -14.08 14.34 2.45
C LEU A 89 -12.96 15.30 2.83
N LYS A 90 -13.00 15.84 4.05
CA LYS A 90 -11.89 16.63 4.57
C LYS A 90 -10.74 15.69 4.92
N ILE A 91 -9.51 16.10 4.62
CA ILE A 91 -8.33 15.29 4.93
C ILE A 91 -8.22 14.99 6.43
N ARG A 92 -8.60 15.95 7.28
CA ARG A 92 -8.63 15.75 8.74
C ARG A 92 -9.55 14.60 9.18
N ASP A 93 -10.69 14.41 8.53
CA ASP A 93 -11.66 13.37 8.90
C ASP A 93 -11.15 12.00 8.47
N ILE A 94 -10.51 11.93 7.29
CA ILE A 94 -9.81 10.72 6.82
C ILE A 94 -8.68 10.35 7.79
N GLU A 95 -7.81 11.30 8.13
CA GLU A 95 -6.70 11.07 9.07
C GLU A 95 -7.18 10.60 10.44
N LEU A 96 -8.30 11.16 10.92
CA LEU A 96 -8.90 10.75 12.19
C LEU A 96 -9.32 9.28 12.14
N VAL A 97 -10.02 8.85 11.09
CA VAL A 97 -10.43 7.45 10.92
C VAL A 97 -9.22 6.53 10.75
N SER A 98 -8.21 6.96 10.00
CA SER A 98 -6.96 6.22 9.82
C SER A 98 -6.17 6.03 11.10
N ARG A 99 -6.32 6.92 12.09
CA ARG A 99 -5.70 6.81 13.42
C ARG A 99 -6.57 6.08 14.43
N ALA A 100 -7.88 6.29 14.41
CA ALA A 100 -8.78 5.83 15.47
C ALA A 100 -9.44 4.48 15.15
N VAL A 101 -9.73 4.20 13.88
CA VAL A 101 -10.52 3.03 13.47
C VAL A 101 -9.63 1.99 12.81
N LEU A 102 -8.92 2.37 11.74
CA LEU A 102 -8.18 1.41 10.91
C LEU A 102 -7.13 0.58 11.67
N PRO A 103 -6.37 1.11 12.66
CA PRO A 103 -5.32 0.33 13.30
C PRO A 103 -5.79 -0.96 13.94
N ARG A 104 -7.01 -0.97 14.51
CA ARG A 104 -7.59 -2.20 15.07
C ARG A 104 -7.80 -3.28 14.00
N PHE A 105 -8.29 -2.89 12.83
CA PHE A 105 -8.54 -3.82 11.73
C PHE A 105 -7.25 -4.28 11.08
N TYR A 106 -6.29 -3.39 10.90
CA TYR A 106 -4.96 -3.76 10.40
C TYR A 106 -4.23 -4.69 11.36
N ALA A 107 -4.21 -4.40 12.67
CA ALA A 107 -3.57 -5.23 13.68
C ALA A 107 -4.10 -6.67 13.69
N ALA A 108 -5.42 -6.84 13.54
CA ALA A 108 -6.05 -8.16 13.43
C ALA A 108 -5.63 -8.95 12.17
N ASN A 109 -5.05 -8.27 11.18
CA ASN A 109 -4.62 -8.84 9.91
C ASN A 109 -3.10 -8.89 9.74
N VAL A 110 -2.29 -8.56 10.74
CA VAL A 110 -0.82 -8.62 10.60
C VAL A 110 -0.35 -10.05 10.38
N ARG A 111 0.45 -10.27 9.33
CA ARG A 111 1.11 -11.55 9.06
C ARG A 111 2.35 -11.66 9.94
N LYS A 112 2.32 -12.60 10.89
CA LYS A 112 3.36 -12.78 11.89
C LYS A 112 4.75 -12.95 11.29
N GLU A 113 4.90 -13.84 10.30
CA GLU A 113 6.19 -14.20 9.72
C GLU A 113 6.85 -12.99 9.04
N SER A 114 6.10 -12.25 8.22
CA SER A 114 6.59 -11.03 7.57
C SER A 114 6.88 -9.93 8.58
N PHE A 115 6.04 -9.78 9.61
CA PHE A 115 6.24 -8.75 10.63
C PHE A 115 7.50 -9.00 11.45
N GLU A 116 7.81 -10.25 11.81
CA GLU A 116 9.03 -10.58 12.57
C GLU A 116 10.30 -10.21 11.79
N VAL A 117 10.33 -10.42 10.48
CA VAL A 117 11.45 -10.00 9.62
C VAL A 117 11.50 -8.49 9.47
N PHE A 118 10.34 -7.86 9.27
CA PHE A 118 10.23 -6.41 9.16
C PHE A 118 10.72 -5.72 10.44
N ASP A 119 10.24 -6.11 11.61
CA ASP A 119 10.56 -5.48 12.90
C ASP A 119 12.05 -5.57 13.28
N ARG A 120 12.72 -6.66 12.91
CA ARG A 120 14.16 -6.85 13.14
C ARG A 120 15.06 -5.97 12.27
N SER A 121 14.53 -5.43 11.18
CA SER A 121 15.28 -4.59 10.25
C SER A 121 15.47 -3.17 10.80
N LYS A 122 16.62 -2.53 10.53
CA LYS A 122 16.89 -1.20 11.09
C LYS A 122 16.07 -0.10 10.41
N ARG A 123 16.22 0.06 9.09
CA ARG A 123 15.43 0.99 8.28
C ARG A 123 14.28 0.26 7.60
N LYS A 124 13.06 0.70 7.88
CA LYS A 124 11.82 0.02 7.51
C LYS A 124 10.96 0.91 6.61
N VAL A 125 10.91 0.58 5.33
CA VAL A 125 10.13 1.32 4.32
C VAL A 125 8.97 0.46 3.84
N VAL A 126 7.75 0.98 3.94
CA VAL A 126 6.56 0.36 3.34
C VAL A 126 6.28 1.02 2.00
N VAL A 127 6.06 0.22 0.96
CA VAL A 127 5.68 0.67 -0.39
C VAL A 127 4.34 0.06 -0.76
N THR A 128 3.29 0.85 -0.95
CA THR A 128 1.93 0.32 -1.13
C THR A 128 1.15 1.10 -2.17
N ALA A 129 0.22 0.42 -2.85
CA ALA A 129 -0.72 1.05 -3.75
C ALA A 129 -1.81 1.85 -3.01
N ASN A 130 -1.98 1.61 -1.70
CA ASN A 130 -2.94 2.33 -0.86
C ASN A 130 -2.59 3.81 -0.69
N PRO A 131 -3.60 4.68 -0.45
CA PRO A 131 -3.35 6.08 -0.12
C PRO A 131 -2.47 6.26 1.11
N THR A 132 -1.46 7.15 1.02
CA THR A 132 -0.51 7.39 2.13
C THR A 132 -1.23 7.76 3.43
N PHE A 133 -2.18 8.70 3.38
CA PHE A 133 -2.98 9.11 4.54
C PHE A 133 -3.76 7.97 5.20
N MET A 134 -4.12 6.94 4.43
CA MET A 134 -4.89 5.80 4.93
C MET A 134 -4.04 4.87 5.79
N VAL A 135 -2.79 4.64 5.40
CA VAL A 135 -1.93 3.58 5.96
C VAL A 135 -0.83 4.10 6.88
N GLU A 136 -0.38 5.34 6.69
CA GLU A 136 0.80 5.90 7.37
C GLU A 136 0.68 5.85 8.91
N PRO A 137 -0.47 6.19 9.52
CA PRO A 137 -0.60 6.09 10.97
C PRO A 137 -0.38 4.68 11.49
N PHE A 138 -0.94 3.67 10.83
CA PHE A 138 -0.76 2.28 11.25
C PHE A 138 0.69 1.83 11.11
N VAL A 139 1.31 2.12 9.96
CA VAL A 139 2.69 1.70 9.70
C VAL A 139 3.67 2.35 10.69
N LYS A 140 3.56 3.65 10.91
CA LYS A 140 4.49 4.37 11.79
C LYS A 140 4.24 4.09 13.27
N ASP A 141 2.99 4.17 13.69
CA ASP A 141 2.67 4.16 15.13
C ASP A 141 2.56 2.72 15.68
N PHE A 142 2.32 1.70 14.82
CA PHE A 142 2.10 0.32 15.26
C PHE A 142 3.09 -0.70 14.68
N LEU A 143 3.46 -0.60 13.40
CA LEU A 143 4.47 -1.49 12.81
C LEU A 143 5.91 -1.00 13.02
N GLY A 144 6.08 0.22 13.53
CA GLY A 144 7.39 0.86 13.71
C GLY A 144 8.11 1.12 12.38
N GLY A 145 7.38 1.32 11.28
CA GLY A 145 7.97 1.67 10.00
C GLY A 145 8.44 3.13 9.98
N ASP A 146 9.58 3.40 9.34
CA ASP A 146 10.17 4.74 9.27
C ASP A 146 9.52 5.59 8.17
N LYS A 147 9.14 4.95 7.07
CA LYS A 147 8.63 5.62 5.87
C LYS A 147 7.52 4.83 5.20
N VAL A 148 6.53 5.55 4.70
CA VAL A 148 5.51 5.01 3.80
C VAL A 148 5.60 5.72 2.45
N LEU A 149 5.69 4.92 1.40
CA LEU A 149 5.58 5.31 0.01
C LEU A 149 4.21 4.80 -0.47
N GLY A 150 3.21 5.66 -0.40
CA GLY A 150 1.84 5.35 -0.79
C GLY A 150 1.40 6.11 -2.04
N THR A 151 0.16 5.83 -2.47
CA THR A 151 -0.51 6.64 -3.49
C THR A 151 -0.89 8.00 -2.92
N GLU A 152 -0.53 9.07 -3.61
CA GLU A 152 -0.83 10.43 -3.17
C GLU A 152 -2.17 10.91 -3.73
N ILE A 153 -3.10 11.28 -2.84
CA ILE A 153 -4.41 11.81 -3.22
C ILE A 153 -4.31 13.32 -3.49
N GLU A 154 -5.01 13.79 -4.52
CA GLU A 154 -5.15 15.20 -4.82
C GLU A 154 -6.10 15.88 -3.81
N VAL A 155 -5.65 17.01 -3.28
CA VAL A 155 -6.37 17.77 -2.25
C VAL A 155 -6.62 19.17 -2.76
N ASN A 156 -7.88 19.61 -2.69
CA ASN A 156 -8.21 20.98 -3.01
C ASN A 156 -7.61 21.91 -1.94
N PRO A 157 -6.72 22.85 -2.31
CA PRO A 157 -5.96 23.65 -1.35
C PRO A 157 -6.83 24.64 -0.56
N LYS A 158 -7.99 25.05 -1.12
CA LYS A 158 -8.93 25.98 -0.50
C LYS A 158 -9.84 25.28 0.50
N THR A 159 -10.41 24.14 0.13
CA THR A 159 -11.40 23.44 0.97
C THR A 159 -10.77 22.40 1.90
N LYS A 160 -9.50 22.03 1.66
CA LYS A 160 -8.78 20.93 2.34
C LYS A 160 -9.52 19.59 2.22
N LYS A 161 -10.25 19.42 1.11
CA LYS A 161 -10.98 18.19 0.80
C LYS A 161 -10.25 17.39 -0.27
N ALA A 162 -10.26 16.07 -0.14
CA ALA A 162 -9.83 15.16 -1.18
C ALA A 162 -10.72 15.32 -2.42
N THR A 163 -10.12 15.39 -3.61
CA THR A 163 -10.87 15.49 -4.86
C THR A 163 -11.41 14.14 -5.33
N GLY A 164 -10.87 13.04 -4.80
CA GLY A 164 -11.12 11.67 -5.26
C GLY A 164 -10.16 11.23 -6.38
N PHE A 165 -9.27 12.11 -6.84
CA PHE A 165 -8.25 11.79 -7.83
C PHE A 165 -6.87 11.64 -7.21
N VAL A 166 -5.97 11.00 -7.93
CA VAL A 166 -4.58 10.75 -7.51
C VAL A 166 -3.64 11.74 -8.19
N LYS A 167 -2.62 12.20 -7.46
CA LYS A 167 -1.55 13.03 -8.03
C LYS A 167 -0.67 12.20 -8.97
N LYS A 168 0.05 12.88 -9.87
CA LYS A 168 1.08 12.23 -10.67
C LYS A 168 2.16 11.62 -9.75
N PRO A 169 2.69 10.43 -10.08
CA PRO A 169 2.53 9.70 -11.34
C PRO A 169 1.26 8.83 -11.47
N GLY A 170 0.45 8.73 -10.41
CA GLY A 170 -0.75 7.89 -10.37
C GLY A 170 -0.74 6.95 -9.16
N VAL A 171 -1.47 5.84 -9.27
CA VAL A 171 -1.47 4.78 -8.25
C VAL A 171 -0.11 4.07 -8.22
N LEU A 172 0.40 3.82 -7.01
CA LEU A 172 1.73 3.25 -6.80
C LEU A 172 1.74 1.71 -6.98
N VAL A 173 1.73 1.26 -8.23
CA VAL A 173 1.74 -0.16 -8.64
C VAL A 173 2.86 -0.45 -9.65
N GLY A 174 3.37 -1.69 -9.68
CA GLY A 174 4.37 -2.14 -10.65
C GLY A 174 5.60 -1.22 -10.70
N LYS A 175 5.96 -0.79 -11.91
CA LYS A 175 7.05 0.17 -12.16
C LYS A 175 7.03 1.41 -11.28
N PHE A 176 5.87 1.88 -10.81
CA PHE A 176 5.81 3.06 -9.93
C PHE A 176 6.28 2.75 -8.51
N LYS A 177 6.04 1.53 -7.99
CA LYS A 177 6.65 1.07 -6.72
C LYS A 177 8.17 1.05 -6.85
N ARG A 178 8.69 0.48 -7.95
CA ARG A 178 10.14 0.48 -8.24
C ARG A 178 10.72 1.89 -8.29
N LEU A 179 10.09 2.82 -8.99
CA LEU A 179 10.54 4.21 -9.08
C LEU A 179 10.50 4.92 -7.72
N ALA A 180 9.49 4.65 -6.89
CA ALA A 180 9.42 5.23 -5.55
C ALA A 180 10.53 4.70 -4.64
N ILE A 181 10.85 3.41 -4.69
CA ILE A 181 11.97 2.83 -3.96
C ILE A 181 13.31 3.42 -4.42
N LEU A 182 13.56 3.51 -5.74
CA LEU A 182 14.78 4.15 -6.25
C LEU A 182 14.90 5.61 -5.82
N LYS A 183 13.79 6.34 -5.76
CA LYS A 183 13.79 7.73 -5.31
C LYS A 183 14.07 7.85 -3.80
N GLU A 184 13.59 6.91 -2.99
CA GLU A 184 13.75 6.92 -1.53
C GLU A 184 15.15 6.44 -1.08
N PHE A 185 15.75 5.50 -1.81
CA PHE A 185 17.06 4.92 -1.48
C PHE A 185 18.22 5.53 -2.29
N GLY A 186 17.94 6.25 -3.39
CA GLY A 186 18.97 6.90 -4.20
C GLY A 186 19.89 5.89 -4.87
N ASP A 187 21.18 5.99 -4.57
CA ASP A 187 22.20 5.07 -5.08
C ASP A 187 22.30 3.76 -4.27
N GLU A 188 21.61 3.69 -3.13
CA GLU A 188 21.52 2.49 -2.31
C GLU A 188 20.33 1.61 -2.76
N SER A 189 20.41 0.31 -2.44
CA SER A 189 19.31 -0.64 -2.60
C SER A 189 18.94 -1.22 -1.24
N PRO A 190 17.64 -1.45 -0.96
CA PRO A 190 17.22 -2.18 0.22
C PRO A 190 17.90 -3.54 0.28
N ASP A 191 18.30 -3.98 1.48
CA ASP A 191 18.91 -5.31 1.64
C ASP A 191 17.88 -6.42 1.45
N LEU A 192 16.61 -6.13 1.75
CA LEU A 192 15.52 -7.08 1.60
C LEU A 192 14.29 -6.40 0.99
N GLY A 193 13.68 -7.06 0.01
CA GLY A 193 12.39 -6.71 -0.57
C GLY A 193 11.37 -7.81 -0.34
N ILE A 194 10.23 -7.48 0.26
CA ILE A 194 9.13 -8.45 0.47
C ILE A 194 7.84 -7.97 -0.21
N GLY A 195 7.16 -8.88 -0.90
CA GLY A 195 5.94 -8.62 -1.68
C GLY A 195 5.19 -9.94 -1.91
N ASP A 196 3.95 -9.87 -2.41
CA ASP A 196 3.11 -11.06 -2.62
C ASP A 196 2.58 -11.21 -4.06
N ARG A 197 2.78 -10.20 -4.91
CA ARG A 197 2.26 -10.15 -6.28
C ARG A 197 3.36 -9.99 -7.32
N GLU A 198 3.03 -10.36 -8.57
CA GLU A 198 3.90 -10.10 -9.72
C GLU A 198 4.20 -8.60 -9.90
N SER A 199 3.27 -7.72 -9.53
CA SER A 199 3.48 -6.27 -9.56
C SER A 199 4.51 -5.77 -8.53
N ASP A 200 4.88 -6.60 -7.54
CA ASP A 200 5.94 -6.30 -6.58
C ASP A 200 7.31 -6.74 -7.06
N HIS A 201 7.39 -7.69 -8.00
CA HIS A 201 8.64 -8.20 -8.54
C HIS A 201 9.52 -7.07 -9.11
N ASP A 202 8.91 -6.02 -9.66
CA ASP A 202 9.64 -4.86 -10.17
C ASP A 202 10.50 -4.18 -9.11
N PHE A 203 9.99 -3.96 -7.89
CA PHE A 203 10.78 -3.35 -6.81
C PHE A 203 11.61 -4.39 -6.03
N MET A 204 11.11 -5.61 -5.86
CA MET A 204 11.89 -6.68 -5.23
C MET A 204 13.14 -7.00 -6.06
N SER A 205 13.06 -6.89 -7.38
CA SER A 205 14.20 -7.13 -8.28
C SER A 205 15.37 -6.16 -8.11
N ILE A 206 15.14 -4.97 -7.54
CA ILE A 206 16.20 -3.98 -7.27
C ILE A 206 16.73 -4.04 -5.82
N CYS A 207 16.10 -4.84 -4.96
CA CYS A 207 16.62 -5.17 -3.63
C CYS A 207 17.73 -6.23 -3.76
N LYS A 208 18.60 -6.35 -2.75
CA LYS A 208 19.72 -7.29 -2.78
C LYS A 208 19.26 -8.74 -2.82
#